data_AF-A0A450TKB1-F1
#
_entry.id   AF-A0A450TKB1-F1
#
_cell.length_a   1.000
_cell.length_b   1.000
_cell.length_c   1.000
_cell.angle_alpha   90.00
_cell.angle_beta   90.00
_cell.angle_gamma   90.00
#
_symmetry.space_group_name_H-M   'P 1'
#
loop_
_entity.id
_entity.type
_entity.pdbx_description
1 polymer ?
#
loop_
_entity_poly.entity_id
_entity_poly.type
_entity_poly.pdbx_seq_one_letter_code
_entity_poly.pdbx_strand_id
1 'polypeptide(L)' 'MGEGILVTRHGKEIAEILPLDRKDKAPPSWKTKRTKLTIPGKSLSKLIVEERESA' A
#
# COMPACT_ATOMS: atom_id res chain seq x y z
N MET A 1 15.82 -4.67 -22.55
CA MET A 1 15.49 -3.25 -22.34
C MET A 1 14.19 -3.03 -23.08
N GLY A 2 13.09 -2.75 -22.38
CA GLY A 2 11.80 -2.42 -23.02
C GLY A 2 11.59 -0.92 -23.02
N GLU A 3 10.66 -0.43 -23.84
CA GLU A 3 10.28 0.99 -23.89
C GLU A 3 9.31 1.32 -22.75
N GLY A 4 9.53 2.47 -22.09
CA GLY A 4 8.60 3.04 -21.11
C GLY A 4 7.68 4.06 -21.77
N ILE A 5 6.42 4.11 -21.34
CA ILE A 5 5.41 5.04 -21.88
C ILE A 5 5.09 6.08 -20.82
N LEU A 6 5.28 7.36 -21.16
CA LEU A 6 4.89 8.49 -20.32
C LEU A 6 3.46 8.91 -20.63
N VAL A 7 2.58 8.85 -19.63
CA VAL A 7 1.17 9.24 -19.75
C VAL A 7 1.01 10.69 -19.33
N THR A 8 0.46 11.50 -20.23
CA THR A 8 0.16 12.92 -19.96
C THR A 8 -1.35 13.18 -20.06
N ARG A 9 -1.82 14.17 -19.30
CA ARG A 9 -3.18 14.70 -19.35
C ARG A 9 -3.12 16.23 -19.39
N HIS A 10 -3.62 16.83 -20.47
CA HIS A 10 -3.51 18.28 -20.72
C HIS A 10 -2.06 18.79 -20.68
N GLY A 11 -1.11 18.04 -21.25
CA GLY A 11 0.32 18.39 -21.24
C GLY A 11 1.03 18.20 -19.91
N LYS A 12 0.32 17.73 -18.87
CA LYS A 12 0.91 17.40 -17.56
C LYS A 12 1.12 15.89 -17.44
N GLU A 13 2.32 15.48 -17.04
CA GLU A 13 2.63 14.08 -16.75
C GLU A 13 1.81 13.58 -15.55
N ILE A 14 1.21 12.40 -15.69
CA ILE A 14 0.34 11.80 -14.68
C ILE A 14 0.73 10.38 -14.29
N ALA A 15 1.42 9.65 -15.16
CA ALA A 15 1.89 8.30 -14.87
C ALA A 15 3.01 7.89 -15.84
N GLU A 16 3.79 6.89 -15.44
CA GLU A 16 4.77 6.20 -16.28
C GLU A 16 4.44 4.71 -16.29
N ILE A 17 4.41 4.11 -17.47
CA ILE A 17 4.21 2.69 -17.67
C ILE A 17 5.55 2.09 -18.03
N LEU A 18 6.10 1.30 -17.12
CA LEU A 18 7.35 0.60 -17.33
C LEU A 18 7.09 -0.84 -17.77
N PRO A 19 7.93 -1.40 -18.65
CA PRO A 19 7.91 -2.84 -18.92
C PRO A 19 8.21 -3.61 -17.62
N LEU A 20 7.49 -4.71 -17.41
CA LEU A 20 7.64 -5.54 -16.22
C LEU A 20 9.07 -6.10 -16.14
N ASP A 21 9.91 -5.57 -15.25
CA ASP A 21 11.24 -6.13 -14.99
C ASP A 21 11.09 -7.37 -14.10
N ARG A 22 11.74 -8.47 -14.52
CA ARG A 22 11.76 -9.74 -13.75
C ARG A 22 12.51 -9.61 -12.42
N LYS A 23 13.21 -8.50 -12.19
CA LYS A 23 13.88 -8.19 -10.91
C LYS A 23 12.89 -7.83 -9.79
N ASP A 24 11.74 -7.24 -10.13
CA ASP A 24 10.64 -7.04 -9.19
C ASP A 24 9.84 -8.34 -9.03
N LYS A 25 10.48 -9.32 -8.36
CA LYS A 25 9.87 -10.62 -8.04
C LYS A 25 8.82 -10.53 -6.93
N ALA A 26 8.74 -9.39 -6.24
CA ALA A 26 7.77 -9.21 -5.18
C ALA A 26 6.35 -9.19 -5.79
N PRO A 27 5.44 -10.07 -5.34
CA PRO A 27 4.05 -9.94 -5.75
C PRO A 27 3.53 -8.57 -5.33
N PRO A 28 2.66 -7.94 -6.13
CA PRO A 28 2.15 -6.62 -5.80
C PRO A 28 1.44 -6.66 -4.44
N SER A 29 1.46 -5.54 -3.72
CA SER A 29 1.01 -5.45 -2.32
C SER A 29 -0.38 -6.06 -2.06
N TRP A 30 -1.31 -5.94 -3.01
CA TRP A 30 -2.65 -6.52 -2.93
C TRP A 30 -2.71 -8.05 -3.06
N LYS A 31 -1.66 -8.69 -3.57
CA LYS A 31 -1.47 -10.15 -3.60
C LYS A 31 -0.61 -10.66 -2.43
N THR A 32 -0.05 -9.76 -1.63
CA THR A 32 0.71 -10.14 -0.42
C THR A 32 -0.25 -10.44 0.74
N LYS A 33 0.14 -11.36 1.63
CA LYS A 33 -0.60 -11.58 2.88
C LYS A 33 -0.54 -10.28 3.69
N ARG A 34 -1.68 -9.60 3.81
CA ARG A 34 -1.81 -8.41 4.65
C ARG A 34 -1.43 -8.79 6.09
N THR A 35 -0.55 -8.00 6.72
CA THR A 35 -0.28 -8.12 8.15
C THR A 35 -1.59 -7.94 8.89
N LYS A 36 -2.12 -9.05 9.41
CA LYS A 36 -3.28 -9.03 10.28
C LYS A 36 -2.75 -8.66 11.66
N LEU A 37 -2.95 -7.42 12.08
CA LEU A 37 -2.85 -7.05 13.49
C LEU A 37 -4.04 -7.69 14.19
N THR A 38 -3.98 -9.01 14.39
CA THR A 38 -4.96 -9.73 15.20
C THR A 38 -4.59 -9.52 16.66
N ILE A 39 -4.76 -8.28 17.12
CA ILE A 39 -4.82 -8.01 18.54
C ILE A 39 -6.16 -8.63 18.99
N PRO A 40 -6.20 -9.49 20.03
CA PRO A 40 -7.46 -9.99 20.56
C PRO A 40 -8.38 -8.79 20.78
N GLY A 41 -9.60 -8.80 20.23
CA GLY A 41 -10.47 -7.60 20.20
C GLY A 41 -10.66 -6.95 21.58
N LYS A 42 -10.56 -7.72 22.67
CA LYS A 42 -10.54 -7.22 24.05
C LYS A 42 -9.42 -6.20 24.33
N SER A 43 -8.20 -6.42 23.84
CA SER A 43 -7.06 -5.51 24.05
C SER A 43 -7.15 -4.24 23.20
N LEU A 44 -7.72 -4.31 21.99
CA LEU A 44 -7.90 -3.13 21.14
C LEU A 44 -8.98 -2.19 21.71
N SER A 45 -10.10 -2.74 22.17
CA SER A 45 -11.15 -1.94 22.79
C SER A 45 -10.66 -1.25 24.07
N LYS A 46 -9.84 -1.95 24.88
CA LYS A 46 -9.28 -1.38 26.10
C LYS A 46 -8.35 -0.19 25.81
N LEU A 47 -7.45 -0.34 24.83
CA LEU A 47 -6.54 0.73 24.41
C LEU A 47 -7.28 1.99 23.90
N ILE A 48 -8.35 1.81 23.12
CA ILE A 48 -9.15 2.94 22.59
C ILE A 48 -9.88 3.69 23.72
N VAL A 49 -10.36 2.99 24.74
CA VAL A 49 -11.01 3.63 25.90
C VAL A 49 -9.98 4.42 26.72
N GLU A 50 -8.82 3.84 27.02
CA GLU A 50 -7.74 4.53 27.75
C GLU A 50 -7.25 5.79 27.02
N GLU A 51 -7.12 5.75 25.69
CA GLU A 51 -6.74 6.93 24.88
C GLU A 51 -7.77 8.06 24.97
N ARG A 52 -9.07 7.73 25.02
CA ARG A 52 -10.16 8.71 25.12
C ARG A 52 -10.33 9.31 26.51
N GLU A 53 -10.04 8.55 27.56
CA GLU A 53 -10.11 9.04 28.94
C GLU A 53 -8.88 9.90 29.30
N SER A 54 -7.79 9.77 28.54
CA SER A 54 -6.55 10.52 28.75
C SER A 54 -6.45 11.82 27.94
N ALA A 55 -7.48 12.15 27.15
CA ALA A 55 -7.58 13.36 26.31
C ALA A 55 -8.58 14.36 26.90
#